data_AF-A0A345Q8U0-F1
#
_entry.id   AF-A0A345Q8U0-F1
#
_cell.length_a   1.000
_cell.length_b   1.000
_cell.length_c   1.000
_cell.angle_alpha   90.00
_cell.angle_beta   90.00
_cell.angle_gamma   90.00
#
_symmetry.space_group_name_H-M   'P 1'
#
loop_
_entity.id
_entity.type
_entity.pdbx_description
1 polymer ?
#
loop_
_entity_poly.entity_id
_entity_poly.type
_entity_poly.pdbx_seq_one_letter_code
_entity_poly.pdbx_strand_id
1 'polypeptide(L)'
;MSDAADAKRRNPVGRVLMGVLLFQLGLAVMLFWGDLSDGISMPGFGPKAPSLTEPIRPGDQTRRYRQDRAPAPGRPMPTTPLPDRLVLTVVEAGAAALLEGAITAGDAPRIAKQIDALEPAPARVILNSPGGSVRDALELGRHLRAAGLNTSLRDGDVCYSACPYLLAAGVNRAIPDGASVGVHQHYFGESTILPAFVAVEDIQRGQGEVMTYLDEMGIDPLVMRHALVTPPDEIYVLLPEELRAYNFVSPAE
;
A
#
# COMPACT_ATOMS: atom_id res chain seq x y z
N MET A 1 30.10 77.81 1.47
CA MET A 1 29.04 77.39 0.53
C MET A 1 29.74 76.68 -0.60
N SER A 2 29.84 75.36 -0.57
CA SER A 2 28.87 74.31 -0.94
C SER A 2 29.28 73.68 -2.28
N ASP A 3 28.95 72.39 -2.38
CA ASP A 3 28.92 71.50 -3.56
C ASP A 3 30.27 70.95 -4.04
N ALA A 4 30.53 69.64 -3.93
CA ALA A 4 29.90 68.44 -4.54
C ALA A 4 30.99 67.81 -5.44
N ALA A 5 31.16 66.51 -5.63
CA ALA A 5 30.27 65.37 -5.45
C ALA A 5 31.12 64.12 -5.15
N ASP A 6 30.63 63.30 -4.22
CA ASP A 6 31.18 61.99 -3.92
C ASP A 6 30.76 60.99 -5.02
N ALA A 7 31.72 60.58 -5.85
CA ALA A 7 31.49 59.64 -6.94
C ALA A 7 31.35 58.22 -6.40
N LYS A 8 30.11 57.84 -6.07
CA LYS A 8 29.70 56.50 -5.59
C LYS A 8 30.24 55.39 -6.52
N ARG A 9 31.30 54.69 -6.10
CA ARG A 9 31.87 53.53 -6.81
C ARG A 9 30.79 52.45 -7.01
N ARG A 10 30.34 52.28 -8.26
CA ARG A 10 29.31 51.30 -8.62
C ARG A 10 29.87 49.88 -8.49
N ASN A 11 29.47 49.14 -7.45
CA ASN A 11 29.90 47.76 -7.17
C ASN A 11 29.68 46.85 -8.41
N PRO A 12 30.75 46.40 -9.09
CA PRO A 12 30.63 45.61 -10.33
C PRO A 12 30.07 44.21 -10.05
N VAL A 13 30.36 43.64 -8.88
CA VAL A 13 29.86 42.33 -8.46
C VAL A 13 28.34 42.38 -8.28
N GLY A 14 27.81 43.45 -7.67
CA GLY A 14 26.37 43.65 -7.52
C GLY A 14 25.62 43.73 -8.84
N ARG A 15 26.23 44.29 -9.89
CA ARG A 15 25.65 44.34 -11.24
C ARG A 15 25.62 42.96 -11.93
N VAL A 16 26.67 42.17 -11.75
CA VAL A 16 26.72 40.80 -12.29
C VAL A 16 25.68 39.91 -11.59
N LEU A 17 25.61 39.98 -10.26
CA LEU A 17 24.60 39.23 -9.49
C LEU A 17 23.17 39.65 -9.85
N MET A 18 22.92 40.94 -10.05
CA MET A 18 21.62 41.44 -10.52
C MET A 18 21.31 40.94 -11.93
N GLY A 19 22.30 40.89 -12.82
CA GLY A 19 22.15 40.33 -14.17
C GLY A 19 21.79 38.85 -14.15
N VAL A 20 22.46 38.06 -13.30
CA VAL A 20 22.14 36.63 -13.11
C VAL A 20 20.73 36.45 -12.55
N LEU A 21 20.34 37.23 -11.54
CA LEU A 21 19.00 37.16 -10.96
C LEU A 21 17.91 37.48 -11.99
N LEU A 22 18.11 38.53 -12.80
CA LEU A 22 17.17 38.90 -13.86
C LEU A 22 17.07 37.81 -14.93
N PHE A 23 18.19 37.17 -15.27
CA PHE A 23 18.21 36.03 -16.19
C PHE A 23 17.45 34.82 -15.61
N GLN A 24 17.67 34.49 -14.33
CA GLN A 24 16.95 33.41 -13.64
C GLN A 24 15.44 33.66 -13.58
N LEU A 25 15.02 34.91 -13.28
CA LEU A 25 13.62 35.30 -13.29
C LEU A 25 13.01 35.21 -14.70
N GLY A 26 13.75 35.61 -15.73
CA GLY A 26 13.31 35.47 -17.12
C GLY A 26 13.11 34.01 -17.52
N LEU A 27 14.01 33.12 -17.10
CA LEU A 27 13.92 31.68 -17.36
C LEU A 27 12.73 31.06 -16.61
N ALA A 28 12.48 31.47 -15.36
CA ALA A 28 11.32 31.04 -14.59
C ALA A 28 9.99 31.48 -15.24
N VAL A 29 9.90 32.73 -15.70
CA VAL A 29 8.73 33.24 -16.41
C VAL A 29 8.51 32.51 -17.74
N MET A 30 9.59 32.22 -18.48
CA MET A 30 9.50 31.48 -19.74
C MET A 30 9.00 30.05 -19.54
N LEU A 31 9.51 29.33 -18.52
CA LEU A 31 9.03 27.99 -18.17
C LEU A 31 7.56 28.01 -17.74
N PHE A 32 7.18 28.97 -16.90
CA PHE A 32 5.79 29.14 -16.46
C PHE A 32 4.83 29.47 -17.61
N TRP A 33 5.27 30.29 -18.57
CA TRP A 33 4.47 30.63 -19.75
C TRP A 33 4.33 29.45 -20.71
N GLY A 34 5.37 28.63 -20.86
CA GLY A 34 5.31 27.36 -21.60
C GLY A 34 4.25 26.41 -21.01
N ASP A 35 4.27 26.24 -19.68
CA ASP A 35 3.24 25.46 -18.95
C ASP A 35 1.83 26.05 -19.11
N LEU A 36 1.68 27.38 -19.19
CA LEU A 36 0.39 28.04 -19.42
C LEU A 36 -0.17 27.76 -20.82
N SER A 37 0.69 27.72 -21.85
CA SER A 37 0.28 27.48 -23.24
C SER A 37 -0.12 26.03 -23.51
N ASP A 38 0.44 25.08 -22.75
CA ASP A 38 0.07 23.66 -22.81
C ASP A 38 -1.16 23.32 -21.93
N GLY A 39 -1.76 24.34 -21.30
CA GLY A 39 -2.93 24.20 -20.44
C GLY A 39 -2.54 23.74 -19.04
N ILE A 40 -2.54 24.68 -18.09
CA ILE A 40 -2.43 24.35 -16.67
C ILE A 40 -3.67 23.57 -16.26
N SER A 41 -3.60 22.25 -16.33
CA SER A 41 -4.39 21.41 -15.44
C SER A 41 -3.76 21.53 -14.06
N MET A 42 -4.39 22.28 -13.17
CA MET A 42 -4.04 22.22 -11.74
C MET A 42 -4.04 20.73 -11.36
N PRO A 43 -2.94 20.15 -10.84
CA PRO A 43 -2.96 18.79 -10.36
C PRO A 43 -4.04 18.73 -9.28
N GLY A 44 -5.11 17.98 -9.55
CA GLY A 44 -6.18 17.79 -8.57
C GLY A 44 -5.56 17.14 -7.34
N PHE A 45 -5.38 17.92 -6.27
CA PHE A 45 -4.91 17.41 -4.99
C PHE A 45 -6.09 16.71 -4.30
N GLY A 46 -6.21 15.41 -4.56
CA GLY A 46 -7.15 14.52 -3.90
C GLY A 46 -7.36 13.24 -4.71
N PRO A 47 -7.53 12.08 -4.06
CA PRO A 47 -7.76 10.82 -4.76
C PRO A 47 -9.01 10.94 -5.62
N LYS A 48 -8.87 10.59 -6.90
CA LYS A 48 -9.96 10.68 -7.90
C LYS A 48 -10.96 9.55 -7.71
N ALA A 49 -10.58 8.52 -6.97
CA ALA A 49 -11.38 7.33 -6.76
C ALA A 49 -12.65 7.58 -5.92
N PRO A 50 -13.73 6.80 -6.17
CA PRO A 50 -14.92 6.76 -5.30
C PRO A 50 -14.60 6.32 -3.86
N SER A 51 -15.56 6.51 -2.94
CA SER A 51 -15.45 5.99 -1.57
C SER A 51 -15.46 4.46 -1.54
N LEU A 52 -14.72 3.83 -0.62
CA LEU A 52 -14.81 2.39 -0.36
C LEU A 52 -16.24 1.91 -0.06
N THR A 53 -17.10 2.76 0.49
CA THR A 53 -18.51 2.41 0.76
C THR A 53 -19.38 2.32 -0.49
N GLU A 54 -18.86 2.67 -1.67
CA GLU A 54 -19.59 2.59 -2.93
C GLU A 54 -19.41 1.20 -3.57
N PRO A 55 -20.47 0.62 -4.19
CA PRO A 55 -20.37 -0.64 -4.91
C PRO A 55 -19.33 -0.58 -6.03
N ILE A 56 -18.76 -1.74 -6.37
CA ILE A 56 -17.74 -1.87 -7.43
C ILE A 56 -18.37 -2.43 -8.71
N ARG A 57 -17.87 -1.94 -9.85
CA ARG A 57 -18.17 -2.49 -11.18
C ARG A 57 -16.85 -2.77 -11.93
N PRO A 58 -16.83 -3.72 -12.87
CA PRO A 58 -15.67 -3.91 -13.75
C PRO A 58 -15.22 -2.60 -14.40
N GLY A 59 -13.93 -2.28 -14.25
CA GLY A 59 -13.33 -1.02 -14.74
C GLY A 59 -13.40 0.17 -13.78
N ASP A 60 -14.12 0.05 -12.66
CA ASP A 60 -14.21 1.06 -11.58
C ASP A 60 -13.89 0.38 -10.23
N GLN A 61 -12.68 -0.17 -10.12
CA GLN A 61 -12.27 -0.97 -8.95
C GLN A 61 -11.43 -0.19 -7.94
N THR A 62 -10.86 0.94 -8.36
CA THR A 62 -10.02 1.77 -7.50
C THR A 62 -10.88 2.56 -6.53
N ARG A 63 -10.55 2.54 -5.25
CA ARG A 63 -11.29 3.20 -4.17
C ARG A 63 -10.36 4.02 -3.30
N ARG A 64 -10.87 5.08 -2.68
CA ARG A 64 -10.15 5.84 -1.66
C ARG A 64 -9.84 4.95 -0.47
N TYR A 65 -8.57 4.90 -0.09
CA TYR A 65 -8.07 3.98 0.91
C TYR A 65 -7.54 4.70 2.15
N ARG A 66 -7.92 4.17 3.31
CA ARG A 66 -7.56 4.68 4.64
C ARG A 66 -7.32 3.48 5.54
N GLN A 67 -6.06 3.27 5.92
CA GLN A 67 -5.67 2.06 6.66
C GLN A 67 -6.35 1.96 8.04
N ASP A 68 -6.68 3.09 8.66
CA ASP A 68 -7.38 3.14 9.96
C ASP A 68 -8.83 2.66 9.87
N ARG A 69 -9.47 2.76 8.69
CA ARG A 69 -10.87 2.39 8.47
C ARG A 69 -11.12 1.95 7.04
N ALA A 70 -11.15 0.64 6.81
CA ALA A 70 -11.39 0.08 5.50
C ALA A 70 -12.52 -0.98 5.55
N PRO A 71 -13.76 -0.67 5.09
CA PRO A 71 -14.80 -1.68 4.91
C PRO A 71 -14.61 -2.47 3.62
N ALA A 72 -15.29 -3.62 3.53
CA ALA A 72 -15.54 -4.24 2.23
C ALA A 72 -16.41 -3.31 1.36
N PRO A 73 -16.27 -3.32 0.02
CA PRO A 73 -16.93 -2.36 -0.83
C PRO A 73 -18.45 -2.43 -0.75
N GLY A 74 -19.11 -1.28 -0.86
CA GLY A 74 -20.58 -1.21 -0.77
C GLY A 74 -21.15 -1.38 0.65
N ARG A 75 -20.31 -1.65 1.66
CA ARG A 75 -20.73 -1.74 3.07
C ARG A 75 -20.57 -0.40 3.78
N PRO A 76 -21.40 -0.11 4.81
CA PRO A 76 -21.19 1.06 5.66
C PRO A 76 -19.84 0.97 6.37
N MET A 77 -19.29 2.13 6.74
CA MET A 77 -18.07 2.19 7.55
C MET A 77 -18.29 1.42 8.87
N PRO A 78 -17.31 0.63 9.33
CA PRO A 78 -17.43 -0.09 10.59
C PRO A 78 -17.55 0.91 11.75
N THR A 79 -18.40 0.61 12.73
CA THR A 79 -18.57 1.44 13.93
C THR A 79 -17.34 1.41 14.85
N THR A 80 -16.61 0.30 14.80
CA THR A 80 -15.35 0.08 15.54
C THR A 80 -14.21 -0.02 14.54
N PRO A 81 -13.12 0.76 14.70
CA PRO A 81 -11.93 0.58 13.88
C PRO A 81 -11.30 -0.78 14.17
N LEU A 82 -10.56 -1.29 13.18
CA LEU A 82 -9.71 -2.46 13.40
C LEU A 82 -8.59 -2.11 14.38
N PRO A 83 -8.02 -3.09 15.11
CA PRO A 83 -6.90 -2.85 16.01
C PRO A 83 -5.70 -2.21 15.28
N ASP A 84 -5.01 -1.28 15.93
CA ASP A 84 -3.82 -0.59 15.40
C ASP A 84 -2.60 -1.52 15.22
N ARG A 85 -2.71 -2.78 15.67
CA ARG A 85 -1.69 -3.82 15.56
C ARG A 85 -2.36 -5.18 15.42
N LEU A 86 -1.69 -6.13 14.78
CA LEU A 86 -2.23 -7.45 14.49
C LEU A 86 -2.51 -8.23 15.80
N VAL A 87 -3.75 -8.66 16.00
CA VAL A 87 -4.18 -9.42 17.17
C VAL A 87 -4.54 -10.83 16.74
N LEU A 88 -4.02 -11.83 17.47
CA LEU A 88 -4.44 -13.23 17.33
C LEU A 88 -5.52 -13.55 18.35
N THR A 89 -6.65 -14.06 17.88
CA THR A 89 -7.73 -14.60 18.73
C THR A 89 -8.05 -16.02 18.29
N VAL A 90 -8.06 -16.96 19.23
CA VAL A 90 -8.47 -18.34 18.95
C VAL A 90 -9.98 -18.39 18.79
N VAL A 91 -10.45 -19.02 17.71
CA VAL A 91 -11.87 -19.17 17.38
C VAL A 91 -12.17 -20.62 17.01
N GLU A 92 -13.45 -20.95 16.78
CA GLU A 92 -13.88 -22.29 16.37
C GLU A 92 -13.35 -23.42 17.28
N ALA A 93 -13.41 -23.19 18.59
CA ALA A 93 -12.90 -24.14 19.60
C ALA A 93 -11.44 -24.58 19.40
N GLY A 94 -10.59 -23.71 18.83
CA GLY A 94 -9.17 -23.99 18.59
C GLY A 94 -8.84 -24.42 17.16
N ALA A 95 -9.85 -24.73 16.34
CA ALA A 95 -9.61 -25.15 14.96
C ALA A 95 -9.11 -24.02 14.05
N ALA A 96 -9.35 -22.77 14.42
CA ALA A 96 -8.94 -21.60 13.68
C ALA A 96 -8.43 -20.48 14.58
N ALA A 97 -7.55 -19.63 14.03
CA ALA A 97 -7.12 -18.38 14.66
C ALA A 97 -7.53 -17.20 13.78
N LEU A 98 -8.18 -16.19 14.36
CA LEU A 98 -8.45 -14.90 13.72
C LEU A 98 -7.24 -13.99 13.91
N LEU A 99 -6.67 -13.50 12.82
CA LEU A 99 -5.69 -12.41 12.79
C LEU A 99 -6.37 -11.13 12.30
N GLU A 100 -6.52 -10.17 13.20
CA GLU A 100 -7.25 -8.93 12.93
C GLU A 100 -6.42 -7.69 13.28
N GLY A 101 -6.49 -6.64 12.45
CA GLY A 101 -5.80 -5.37 12.70
C GLY A 101 -4.64 -5.08 11.75
N ALA A 102 -3.99 -3.92 11.96
CA ALA A 102 -2.88 -3.47 11.13
C ALA A 102 -1.62 -4.33 11.35
N ILE A 103 -0.91 -4.65 10.28
CA ILE A 103 0.36 -5.38 10.33
C ILE A 103 1.47 -4.37 10.62
N THR A 104 2.15 -4.51 11.75
CA THR A 104 3.17 -3.56 12.22
C THR A 104 4.53 -4.23 12.36
N ALA A 105 5.58 -3.41 12.46
CA ALA A 105 6.93 -3.91 12.67
C ALA A 105 7.02 -4.79 13.93
N GLY A 106 7.56 -6.00 13.77
CA GLY A 106 7.74 -6.98 14.84
C GLY A 106 6.54 -7.92 15.03
N ASP A 107 5.49 -7.80 14.22
CA ASP A 107 4.34 -8.69 14.30
C ASP A 107 4.65 -10.09 13.79
N ALA A 108 5.54 -10.25 12.81
CA ALA A 108 5.88 -11.56 12.27
C ALA A 108 6.38 -12.56 13.33
N PRO A 109 7.50 -12.28 14.03
CA PRO A 109 8.00 -13.20 15.05
C PRO A 109 7.06 -13.33 16.25
N ARG A 110 6.30 -12.27 16.58
CA ARG A 110 5.37 -12.26 17.71
C ARG A 110 4.16 -13.17 17.45
N ILE A 111 3.54 -13.06 16.28
CA ILE A 111 2.36 -13.84 15.91
C ILE A 111 2.76 -15.29 15.62
N ALA A 112 3.89 -15.53 14.93
CA ALA A 112 4.41 -16.88 14.72
C ALA A 112 4.55 -17.64 16.05
N LYS A 113 5.20 -17.02 17.05
CA LYS A 113 5.32 -17.60 18.39
C LYS A 113 3.97 -17.86 19.08
N GLN A 114 2.98 -16.99 18.87
CA GLN A 114 1.64 -17.18 19.43
C GLN A 114 0.93 -18.38 18.79
N ILE A 115 1.03 -18.53 17.47
CA ILE A 115 0.47 -19.67 16.72
C ILE A 115 1.12 -20.98 17.18
N ASP A 116 2.45 -21.01 17.27
CA ASP A 116 3.21 -22.22 17.65
C ASP A 116 2.93 -22.67 19.09
N ALA A 117 2.46 -21.77 19.95
CA ALA A 117 2.11 -22.06 21.33
C ALA A 117 0.66 -22.55 21.53
N LEU A 118 -0.15 -22.62 20.46
CA LEU A 118 -1.52 -23.10 20.55
C LEU A 118 -1.58 -24.62 20.58
N GLU A 119 -2.32 -25.16 21.54
CA GLU A 119 -2.62 -26.60 21.64
C GLU A 119 -4.15 -26.80 21.77
N PRO A 120 -4.80 -27.45 20.78
CA PRO A 120 -4.23 -27.93 19.52
C PRO A 120 -3.80 -26.79 18.59
N ALA A 121 -2.87 -27.07 17.68
CA ALA A 121 -2.50 -26.13 16.62
C ALA A 121 -3.70 -25.86 15.70
N PRO A 122 -3.95 -24.62 15.28
CA PRO A 122 -5.06 -24.30 14.39
C PRO A 122 -4.82 -24.92 13.01
N ALA A 123 -5.87 -25.31 12.31
CA ALA A 123 -5.78 -25.78 10.92
C ALA A 123 -5.81 -24.62 9.91
N ARG A 124 -6.33 -23.46 10.34
CA ARG A 124 -6.50 -22.29 9.49
C ARG A 124 -6.35 -20.98 10.23
N VAL A 125 -6.01 -19.95 9.47
CA VAL A 125 -6.02 -18.56 9.91
C VAL A 125 -7.10 -17.80 9.14
N ILE A 126 -7.95 -17.09 9.87
CA ILE A 126 -8.92 -16.15 9.33
C ILE A 126 -8.28 -14.76 9.37
N LEU A 127 -8.32 -14.02 8.26
CA LEU A 127 -7.68 -12.71 8.16
C LEU A 127 -8.73 -11.60 8.11
N ASN A 128 -8.51 -10.52 8.86
CA ASN A 128 -9.26 -9.27 8.71
C ASN A 128 -8.33 -8.08 8.96
N SER A 129 -7.68 -7.58 7.91
CA SER A 129 -6.59 -6.63 8.06
C SER A 129 -6.60 -5.57 6.97
N PRO A 130 -6.39 -4.29 7.33
CA PRO A 130 -6.13 -3.25 6.35
C PRO A 130 -4.70 -3.36 5.79
N GLY A 131 -3.85 -4.25 6.31
CA GLY A 131 -2.45 -4.40 5.91
C GLY A 131 -1.52 -3.54 6.76
N GLY A 132 -0.39 -3.11 6.18
CA GLY A 132 0.69 -2.40 6.88
C GLY A 132 2.08 -2.85 6.42
N SER A 133 2.92 -3.30 7.35
CA SER A 133 4.30 -3.74 7.07
C SER A 133 4.32 -4.93 6.09
N VAL A 134 4.80 -4.70 4.87
CA VAL A 134 5.00 -5.77 3.89
C VAL A 134 6.03 -6.77 4.38
N ARG A 135 7.15 -6.30 4.93
CA ARG A 135 8.22 -7.17 5.46
C ARG A 135 7.68 -8.18 6.47
N ASP A 136 6.88 -7.71 7.44
CA ASP A 136 6.27 -8.59 8.44
C ASP A 136 5.19 -9.49 7.82
N ALA A 137 4.45 -9.04 6.82
CA ALA A 137 3.48 -9.88 6.12
C ALA A 137 4.15 -11.03 5.34
N LEU A 138 5.26 -10.77 4.64
CA LEU A 138 6.02 -11.80 3.92
C LEU A 138 6.66 -12.79 4.89
N GLU A 139 7.30 -12.30 5.95
CA GLU A 139 7.96 -13.12 6.97
C GLU A 139 6.95 -14.03 7.69
N LEU A 140 5.83 -13.47 8.17
CA LEU A 140 4.76 -14.24 8.80
C LEU A 140 4.11 -15.21 7.82
N GLY A 141 3.87 -14.78 6.58
CA GLY A 141 3.29 -15.64 5.55
C GLY A 141 4.14 -16.87 5.26
N ARG A 142 5.47 -16.75 5.19
CA ARG A 142 6.38 -17.91 5.09
C ARG A 142 6.22 -18.87 6.26
N HIS A 143 6.06 -18.35 7.48
CA HIS A 143 5.77 -19.17 8.66
C HIS A 143 4.44 -19.91 8.54
N LEU A 144 3.36 -19.22 8.14
CA LEU A 144 2.04 -19.84 7.95
C LEU A 144 2.08 -20.96 6.91
N ARG A 145 2.75 -20.74 5.77
CA ARG A 145 2.93 -21.74 4.71
C ARG A 145 3.73 -22.95 5.22
N ALA A 146 4.84 -22.72 5.93
CA ALA A 146 5.67 -23.78 6.48
C ALA A 146 4.93 -24.63 7.52
N ALA A 147 4.03 -24.02 8.30
CA ALA A 147 3.15 -24.71 9.25
C ALA A 147 1.97 -25.44 8.58
N GLY A 148 1.82 -25.36 7.25
CA GLY A 148 0.75 -26.02 6.51
C GLY A 148 -0.65 -25.43 6.75
N LEU A 149 -0.71 -24.17 7.21
CA LEU A 149 -1.97 -23.53 7.56
C LEU A 149 -2.76 -23.12 6.32
N ASN A 150 -4.08 -23.29 6.37
CA ASN A 150 -4.98 -22.69 5.41
C ASN A 150 -5.26 -21.22 5.77
N THR A 151 -5.63 -20.40 4.80
CA THR A 151 -6.03 -19.02 5.02
C THR A 151 -7.44 -18.79 4.51
N SER A 152 -8.17 -17.90 5.18
CA SER A 152 -9.55 -17.60 4.81
C SER A 152 -9.97 -16.21 5.23
N LEU A 153 -11.02 -15.71 4.61
CA LEU A 153 -11.76 -14.51 5.03
C LEU A 153 -13.19 -14.92 5.41
N ARG A 154 -13.85 -14.14 6.27
CA ARG A 154 -15.30 -14.23 6.51
C ARG A 154 -16.03 -13.19 5.66
N ASP A 155 -17.33 -13.35 5.54
CA ASP A 155 -18.16 -12.33 4.88
C ASP A 155 -18.01 -10.96 5.56
N GLY A 156 -17.55 -9.98 4.80
CA GLY A 156 -17.32 -8.62 5.25
C GLY A 156 -15.92 -8.33 5.77
N ASP A 157 -15.07 -9.36 5.93
CA ASP A 157 -13.67 -9.15 6.24
C ASP A 157 -12.98 -8.47 5.04
N VAL A 158 -11.97 -7.68 5.36
CA VAL A 158 -11.09 -7.06 4.37
C VAL A 158 -9.69 -7.63 4.49
N CYS A 159 -9.01 -7.71 3.35
CA CYS A 159 -7.60 -8.04 3.28
C CYS A 159 -6.93 -7.12 2.27
N TYR A 160 -6.50 -5.97 2.76
CA TYR A 160 -5.95 -4.89 1.94
C TYR A 160 -4.44 -4.72 2.11
N SER A 161 -3.83 -4.06 1.12
CA SER A 161 -2.43 -3.65 1.14
C SER A 161 -1.46 -4.82 1.32
N ALA A 162 -0.88 -5.00 2.51
CA ALA A 162 0.04 -6.10 2.84
C ALA A 162 -0.67 -7.40 3.24
N CYS A 163 -1.95 -7.35 3.65
CA CYS A 163 -2.71 -8.54 4.04
C CYS A 163 -2.79 -9.62 2.93
N PRO A 164 -2.98 -9.29 1.64
CA PRO A 164 -2.99 -10.27 0.56
C PRO A 164 -1.77 -11.21 0.55
N TYR A 165 -0.62 -10.78 1.09
CA TYR A 165 0.55 -11.65 1.22
C TYR A 165 0.36 -12.74 2.28
N LEU A 166 -0.28 -12.42 3.41
CA LEU A 166 -0.69 -13.43 4.39
C LEU A 166 -1.73 -14.37 3.80
N LEU A 167 -2.70 -13.83 3.06
CA LEU A 167 -3.72 -14.63 2.40
C LEU A 167 -3.11 -15.61 1.39
N ALA A 168 -2.16 -15.13 0.58
CA ALA A 168 -1.44 -15.95 -0.41
C ALA A 168 -0.74 -17.15 0.22
N ALA A 169 -0.24 -17.01 1.46
CA ALA A 169 0.52 -18.04 2.16
C ALA A 169 -0.27 -19.32 2.49
N GLY A 170 -1.60 -19.26 2.50
CA GLY A 170 -2.41 -20.44 2.80
C GLY A 170 -2.12 -21.59 1.83
N VAL A 171 -2.11 -22.82 2.35
CA VAL A 171 -2.08 -24.02 1.49
C VAL A 171 -3.38 -24.10 0.69
N ASN A 172 -4.51 -23.93 1.37
CA ASN A 172 -5.79 -23.64 0.76
C ASN A 172 -6.27 -22.24 1.16
N ARG A 173 -6.95 -21.57 0.21
CA ARG A 173 -7.40 -20.19 0.34
C ARG A 173 -8.90 -20.09 0.06
N ALA A 174 -9.66 -19.63 1.05
CA ALA A 174 -11.11 -19.44 0.93
C ALA A 174 -11.49 -17.97 1.07
N ILE A 175 -12.17 -17.43 0.05
CA ILE A 175 -12.60 -16.03 0.00
C ILE A 175 -14.09 -16.04 -0.35
N PRO A 176 -15.00 -15.72 0.59
CA PRO A 176 -16.43 -15.66 0.28
C PRO A 176 -16.75 -14.36 -0.48
N ASP A 177 -17.87 -14.36 -1.22
CA ASP A 177 -18.28 -13.23 -2.08
C ASP A 177 -18.43 -11.91 -1.32
N GLY A 178 -18.76 -11.96 -0.03
CA GLY A 178 -18.91 -10.78 0.81
C GLY A 178 -17.59 -10.21 1.36
N ALA A 179 -16.46 -10.90 1.17
CA ALA A 179 -15.14 -10.44 1.58
C ALA A 179 -14.46 -9.60 0.49
N SER A 180 -13.42 -8.87 0.85
CA SER A 180 -12.72 -8.00 -0.08
C SER A 180 -11.20 -8.13 0.02
N VAL A 181 -10.55 -8.22 -1.13
CA VAL A 181 -9.09 -8.26 -1.26
C VAL A 181 -8.66 -7.14 -2.18
N GLY A 182 -7.63 -6.40 -1.79
CA GLY A 182 -7.22 -5.21 -2.51
C GLY A 182 -5.74 -4.95 -2.41
N VAL A 183 -5.19 -4.40 -3.47
CA VAL A 183 -3.76 -4.15 -3.64
C VAL A 183 -3.52 -2.70 -4.04
N HIS A 184 -2.39 -2.16 -3.60
CA HIS A 184 -1.90 -0.85 -4.02
C HIS A 184 -0.38 -0.84 -3.92
N GLN A 185 0.27 0.25 -4.30
CA GLN A 185 1.73 0.32 -4.26
C GLN A 185 2.23 0.19 -2.82
N HIS A 186 3.22 -0.67 -2.61
CA HIS A 186 3.86 -0.84 -1.31
C HIS A 186 5.16 -0.05 -1.25
N TYR A 187 5.36 0.65 -0.13
CA TYR A 187 6.63 1.30 0.19
C TYR A 187 7.32 0.52 1.31
N PHE A 188 8.50 -0.02 1.03
CA PHE A 188 9.31 -0.76 2.00
C PHE A 188 10.03 0.21 2.94
N GLY A 189 9.32 0.72 3.95
CA GLY A 189 9.94 1.35 5.11
C GLY A 189 10.56 2.73 4.87
N GLU A 190 10.37 3.59 5.86
CA GLU A 190 10.69 5.00 5.83
C GLU A 190 12.18 5.33 5.70
N SER A 191 12.49 6.22 4.76
CA SER A 191 13.23 7.43 5.06
C SER A 191 13.00 8.42 3.93
N THR A 192 12.11 9.39 4.16
CA THR A 192 12.00 10.64 3.40
C THR A 192 13.30 11.48 3.41
N ILE A 193 14.34 10.97 4.08
CA ILE A 193 15.68 11.53 4.21
C ILE A 193 16.64 10.95 3.15
N LEU A 194 16.33 9.79 2.55
CA LEU A 194 17.23 9.18 1.58
C LEU A 194 17.16 9.91 0.23
N PRO A 195 18.30 10.09 -0.47
CA PRO A 195 18.28 10.57 -1.84
C PRO A 195 17.37 9.71 -2.71
N ALA A 196 16.62 10.34 -3.62
CA ALA A 196 15.63 9.66 -4.45
C ALA A 196 16.18 8.42 -5.19
N PHE A 197 17.46 8.39 -5.56
CA PHE A 197 18.08 7.24 -6.22
C PHE A 197 18.24 6.00 -5.33
N VAL A 198 18.48 6.18 -4.02
CA VAL A 198 18.57 5.06 -3.05
C VAL A 198 17.19 4.47 -2.82
N ALA A 199 16.19 5.35 -2.67
CA ALA A 199 14.80 4.94 -2.58
C ALA A 199 14.35 4.12 -3.81
N VAL A 200 14.84 4.45 -5.02
CA VAL A 200 14.50 3.71 -6.25
C VAL A 200 15.11 2.30 -6.29
N GLU A 201 16.37 2.10 -5.89
CA GLU A 201 16.98 0.77 -5.84
C GLU A 201 16.27 -0.15 -4.84
N ASP A 202 15.99 0.38 -3.64
CA ASP A 202 15.29 -0.35 -2.58
C ASP A 202 13.86 -0.71 -2.99
N ILE A 203 13.16 0.18 -3.72
CA ILE A 203 11.85 -0.12 -4.31
C ILE A 203 11.96 -1.28 -5.29
N GLN A 204 12.91 -1.26 -6.24
CA GLN A 204 13.03 -2.32 -7.25
C GLN A 204 13.34 -3.69 -6.64
N ARG A 205 14.24 -3.73 -5.65
CA ARG A 205 14.54 -4.97 -4.92
C ARG A 205 13.31 -5.48 -4.16
N GLY A 206 12.60 -4.58 -3.48
CA GLY A 206 11.37 -4.92 -2.76
C GLY A 206 10.27 -5.46 -3.68
N GLN A 207 10.11 -4.90 -4.88
CA GLN A 207 9.16 -5.45 -5.86
C GLN A 207 9.56 -6.87 -6.31
N GLY A 208 10.86 -7.11 -6.57
CA GLY A 208 11.36 -8.44 -6.91
C GLY A 208 11.14 -9.48 -5.81
N GLU A 209 11.30 -9.08 -4.55
CA GLU A 209 11.01 -9.93 -3.38
C GLU A 209 9.53 -10.32 -3.32
N VAL A 210 8.63 -9.35 -3.53
CA VAL A 210 7.18 -9.61 -3.59
C VAL A 210 6.83 -10.54 -4.75
N MET A 211 7.35 -10.30 -5.95
CA MET A 211 7.08 -11.15 -7.12
C MET A 211 7.50 -12.60 -6.84
N THR A 212 8.69 -12.78 -6.26
CA THR A 212 9.21 -14.10 -5.89
C THR A 212 8.32 -14.75 -4.83
N TYR A 213 7.92 -14.00 -3.79
CA TYR A 213 7.03 -14.51 -2.76
C TYR A 213 5.67 -14.94 -3.33
N LEU A 214 5.06 -14.14 -4.20
CA LEU A 214 3.79 -14.48 -4.82
C LEU A 214 3.89 -15.77 -5.64
N ASP A 215 4.95 -15.91 -6.44
CA ASP A 215 5.22 -17.12 -7.22
C ASP A 215 5.41 -18.36 -6.33
N GLU A 216 6.22 -18.25 -5.26
CA GLU A 216 6.41 -19.31 -4.26
C GLU A 216 5.09 -19.73 -3.57
N MET A 217 4.16 -18.79 -3.40
CA MET A 217 2.84 -19.04 -2.83
C MET A 217 1.81 -19.53 -3.86
N GLY A 218 2.18 -19.65 -5.14
CA GLY A 218 1.31 -20.07 -6.23
C GLY A 218 0.26 -19.01 -6.59
N ILE A 219 0.60 -17.73 -6.45
CA ILE A 219 -0.17 -16.58 -6.95
C ILE A 219 0.51 -16.07 -8.21
N ASP A 220 -0.27 -15.77 -9.25
CA ASP A 220 0.29 -15.16 -10.47
C ASP A 220 0.80 -13.74 -10.15
N PRO A 221 2.11 -13.47 -10.31
CA PRO A 221 2.70 -12.16 -10.02
C PRO A 221 2.12 -11.02 -10.87
N LEU A 222 1.39 -11.30 -11.96
CA LEU A 222 0.70 -10.28 -12.75
C LEU A 222 -0.36 -9.48 -11.96
N VAL A 223 -0.80 -9.95 -10.79
CA VAL A 223 -1.62 -9.12 -9.87
C VAL A 223 -0.91 -7.80 -9.52
N MET A 224 0.42 -7.79 -9.51
CA MET A 224 1.21 -6.59 -9.21
C MET A 224 1.00 -5.47 -10.21
N ARG A 225 0.52 -5.74 -11.43
CA ARG A 225 0.17 -4.67 -12.39
C ARG A 225 -0.86 -3.71 -11.78
N HIS A 226 -1.78 -4.21 -10.96
CA HIS A 226 -2.81 -3.42 -10.29
C HIS A 226 -2.23 -2.70 -9.08
N ALA A 227 -1.39 -3.39 -8.30
CA ALA A 227 -0.74 -2.83 -7.14
C ALA A 227 0.14 -1.63 -7.53
N LEU A 228 1.04 -1.81 -8.50
CA LEU A 228 2.07 -0.84 -8.88
C LEU A 228 1.51 0.45 -9.48
N VAL A 229 0.33 0.41 -10.10
CA VAL A 229 -0.30 1.61 -10.71
C VAL A 229 -1.30 2.29 -9.79
N THR A 230 -1.56 1.73 -8.60
CA THR A 230 -2.52 2.29 -7.64
C THR A 230 -1.79 3.10 -6.55
N PRO A 231 -2.12 4.40 -6.37
CA PRO A 231 -1.60 5.27 -5.31
C PRO A 231 -1.72 4.70 -3.89
N PRO A 232 -0.87 5.09 -2.92
CA PRO A 232 -0.96 4.58 -1.54
C PRO A 232 -2.23 5.02 -0.80
N ASP A 233 -2.84 6.12 -1.22
CA ASP A 233 -4.11 6.65 -0.71
C ASP A 233 -5.34 6.09 -1.47
N GLU A 234 -5.11 5.14 -2.38
CA GLU A 234 -6.12 4.39 -3.11
C GLU A 234 -5.89 2.88 -2.97
N ILE A 235 -6.90 2.08 -3.30
CA ILE A 235 -6.84 0.62 -3.29
C ILE A 235 -7.55 0.08 -4.52
N TYR A 236 -6.89 -0.81 -5.26
CA TYR A 236 -7.52 -1.57 -6.33
C TYR A 236 -8.10 -2.83 -5.73
N VAL A 237 -9.42 -2.93 -5.71
CA VAL A 237 -10.11 -4.12 -5.19
C VAL A 237 -10.26 -5.15 -6.30
N LEU A 238 -9.78 -6.36 -6.04
CA LEU A 238 -9.84 -7.47 -6.98
C LEU A 238 -11.27 -7.98 -7.10
N LEU A 239 -11.74 -8.15 -8.34
CA LEU A 239 -13.03 -8.79 -8.60
C LEU A 239 -12.94 -10.31 -8.41
N PRO A 240 -14.07 -11.01 -8.19
CA PRO A 240 -14.08 -12.48 -8.05
C PRO A 240 -13.40 -13.22 -9.21
N GLU A 241 -13.55 -12.72 -10.44
CA GLU A 241 -12.87 -13.25 -11.61
C GLU A 241 -11.35 -13.04 -11.59
N GLU A 242 -10.88 -11.91 -11.06
CA GLU A 242 -9.45 -11.63 -10.93
C GLU A 242 -8.83 -12.43 -9.79
N LEU A 243 -9.56 -12.61 -8.67
CA LEU A 243 -9.13 -13.49 -7.58
C LEU A 243 -8.91 -14.92 -8.09
N ARG A 244 -9.79 -15.41 -8.97
CA ARG A 244 -9.60 -16.71 -9.63
C ARG A 244 -8.45 -16.68 -10.64
N ALA A 245 -8.39 -15.65 -11.49
CA ALA A 245 -7.35 -15.53 -12.53
C ALA A 245 -5.93 -15.46 -11.94
N TYR A 246 -5.77 -14.80 -10.79
CA TYR A 246 -4.49 -14.70 -10.07
C TYR A 246 -4.27 -15.82 -9.05
N ASN A 247 -5.14 -16.83 -9.02
CA ASN A 247 -5.06 -18.00 -8.13
C ASN A 247 -5.25 -17.70 -6.63
N PHE A 248 -5.81 -16.57 -6.21
CA PHE A 248 -6.09 -16.30 -4.79
C PHE A 248 -7.11 -17.26 -4.16
N VAL A 249 -7.95 -17.90 -4.96
CA VAL A 249 -8.93 -18.88 -4.50
C VAL A 249 -8.43 -20.27 -4.91
N SER A 250 -8.32 -21.19 -3.95
CA SER A 250 -8.03 -22.58 -4.25
C SER A 250 -9.21 -23.22 -5.01
N PRO A 251 -8.97 -24.14 -5.96
CA PRO A 251 -10.04 -24.92 -6.56
C PRO A 251 -10.86 -25.61 -5.46
N ALA A 252 -12.18 -25.65 -5.61
CA ALA A 252 -13.01 -26.49 -4.74
C ALA A 252 -12.65 -27.96 -4.99
N GLU A 253 -12.35 -28.71 -3.92
CA GLU A 253 -12.29 -30.18 -3.95
C GLU A 253 -13.65 -30.80 -4.26
#